data_AF-A0A1Y1RIU6-F1
#
_entry.id   AF-A0A1Y1RIU6-F1
#
_cell.length_a   1.000
_cell.length_b   1.000
_cell.length_c   1.000
_cell.angle_alpha   90.00
_cell.angle_beta   90.00
_cell.angle_gamma   90.00
#
_symmetry.space_group_name_H-M   'P 1'
#
loop_
_entity.id
_entity.type
_entity.pdbx_description
1 polymer ?
#
loop_
_entity_poly.entity_id
_entity_poly.type
_entity_poly.pdbx_seq_one_letter_code
_entity_poly.pdbx_strand_id
1 'polypeptide(L)'
;MKNIFILTPLCILFITSAAHAQTYTGIYDPDDWRTVTNHSYVTVIASEINYVYFATTGGILIYDEIKEEWRDFWLPKQIVRIGVGPFRLYLEIRPEHIDVGELPYIQFDKKNFEWKYDYKPASYEEITWFGGDYDVTRLENQFPFVHDIDFMDKYLRHNRIISWQTDHFGEFLWIGSDGGGLYKYEINTGWFEKIRFGLLDPHVSSILKSGGIFWFGGVGEKREDYRGVTIYDPGQESYRYMETRYIKKFPTATVRDIAESRYDVWLATPQGLVRFNKERHGWQSFDTFSGLSGDDVVSVATTKDYVWVGLRTGLDWMRVDKKGEVKERGEVPHKLSYLTINDLESHEDMVVAATGDGAFSYTLGDTGWVMLDAGALPLVGQIDQVCIDKDHIYFAVEEGVIDYDRSLEKWDMHYFFTNIPETGSRNPPCIRAIAADRFNLWLGTDNGIWRLNKKRGLWHKYLPLPAQNKSSLVSSVTLPDKTINDIAIDGNYIWFATKFGVTRFYWNDPNRTW
;
A
#
# COMPACT_ATOMS: atom_id res chain seq x y z
N MET A 1 13.44 -78.48 -14.30
CA MET A 1 12.42 -77.53 -14.79
C MET A 1 12.46 -76.31 -13.89
N LYS A 2 12.87 -75.15 -14.43
CA LYS A 2 13.05 -73.89 -13.70
C LYS A 2 11.71 -73.15 -13.66
N ASN A 3 11.23 -72.79 -12.47
CA ASN A 3 10.04 -71.94 -12.32
C ASN A 3 10.43 -70.47 -12.51
N ILE A 4 9.74 -69.81 -13.44
CA ILE A 4 9.81 -68.38 -13.72
C ILE A 4 8.84 -67.69 -12.75
N PHE A 5 9.34 -66.82 -11.88
CA PHE A 5 8.52 -65.90 -11.10
C PHE A 5 8.27 -64.63 -11.95
N ILE A 6 7.00 -64.37 -12.26
CA ILE A 6 6.55 -63.12 -12.85
C ILE A 6 6.32 -62.13 -11.70
N LEU A 7 7.13 -61.08 -11.63
CA LEU A 7 6.93 -59.92 -10.77
C LEU A 7 5.89 -58.99 -11.42
N THR A 8 4.71 -58.89 -10.82
CA THR A 8 3.76 -57.79 -11.07
C THR A 8 4.14 -56.59 -10.20
N PRO A 9 4.16 -55.35 -10.73
CA PRO A 9 4.42 -54.18 -9.90
C PRO A 9 3.18 -53.88 -9.05
N LEU A 10 3.37 -53.86 -7.74
CA LEU A 10 2.37 -53.45 -6.76
C LEU A 10 2.27 -51.92 -6.82
N CYS A 11 1.25 -51.39 -7.50
CA CYS A 11 0.91 -49.96 -7.42
C CYS A 11 0.49 -49.66 -5.98
N ILE A 12 1.37 -49.01 -5.22
CA ILE A 12 1.04 -48.42 -3.92
C ILE A 12 0.21 -47.16 -4.21
N LEU A 13 -1.11 -47.31 -4.11
CA LEU A 13 -2.06 -46.20 -4.07
C LEU A 13 -1.82 -45.41 -2.77
N PHE A 14 -1.13 -44.28 -2.87
CA PHE A 14 -1.21 -43.24 -1.85
C PHE A 14 -2.64 -42.70 -1.85
N ILE A 15 -3.46 -43.17 -0.91
CA ILE A 15 -4.73 -42.53 -0.59
C ILE A 15 -4.39 -41.28 0.22
N THR A 16 -4.11 -40.17 -0.47
CA THR A 16 -4.22 -38.85 0.15
C THR A 16 -5.71 -38.65 0.41
N SER A 17 -6.09 -38.37 1.66
CA SER A 17 -7.46 -37.99 1.98
C SER A 17 -7.74 -36.65 1.31
N ALA A 18 -8.31 -36.68 0.11
CA ALA A 18 -8.89 -35.52 -0.53
C ALA A 18 -10.10 -35.08 0.31
N ALA A 19 -9.86 -34.16 1.26
CA ALA A 19 -10.92 -33.44 1.92
C ALA A 19 -11.72 -32.72 0.83
N HIS A 20 -12.95 -33.16 0.61
CA HIS A 20 -13.84 -32.56 -0.37
C HIS A 20 -14.04 -31.08 -0.01
N ALA A 21 -13.71 -30.19 -0.95
CA ALA A 21 -13.87 -28.77 -0.81
C ALA A 21 -15.36 -28.41 -0.63
N GLN A 22 -15.72 -27.90 0.55
CA GLN A 22 -16.91 -27.07 0.68
C GLN A 22 -16.52 -25.64 0.33
N THR A 23 -17.01 -25.18 -0.81
CA THR A 23 -16.83 -23.84 -1.35
C THR A 23 -17.73 -22.86 -0.61
N TYR A 24 -17.14 -22.04 0.25
CA TYR A 24 -17.80 -20.87 0.79
C TYR A 24 -17.32 -19.64 0.03
N THR A 25 -18.17 -19.14 -0.86
CA THR A 25 -18.00 -17.80 -1.44
C THR A 25 -18.39 -16.80 -0.36
N GLY A 26 -17.43 -16.43 0.50
CA GLY A 26 -17.61 -15.27 1.36
C GLY A 26 -17.85 -14.06 0.47
N ILE A 27 -19.11 -13.63 0.35
CA ILE A 27 -19.44 -12.36 -0.31
C ILE A 27 -19.02 -11.30 0.69
N TYR A 28 -17.93 -10.61 0.40
CA TYR A 28 -17.48 -9.46 1.20
C TYR A 28 -18.31 -8.24 0.80
N ASP A 29 -18.63 -7.40 1.77
CA ASP A 29 -19.28 -6.13 1.50
C ASP A 29 -18.25 -5.23 0.80
N PRO A 30 -18.61 -4.53 -0.29
CA PRO A 30 -17.78 -3.44 -0.81
C PRO A 30 -17.26 -2.47 0.27
N ASP A 31 -18.02 -2.26 1.35
CA ASP A 31 -17.66 -1.39 2.48
C ASP A 31 -16.48 -1.91 3.32
N ASP A 32 -16.15 -3.21 3.20
CA ASP A 32 -14.99 -3.80 3.88
C ASP A 32 -13.66 -3.29 3.32
N TRP A 33 -13.67 -2.78 2.09
CA TRP A 33 -12.48 -2.43 1.33
C TRP A 33 -12.38 -0.92 1.18
N ARG A 34 -11.39 -0.27 1.79
CA ARG A 34 -11.20 1.19 1.68
C ARG A 34 -9.90 1.52 0.97
N THR A 35 -10.00 2.25 -0.13
CA THR A 35 -8.84 2.66 -0.92
C THR A 35 -8.51 4.12 -0.69
N VAL A 36 -7.25 4.41 -0.37
CA VAL A 36 -6.70 5.74 -0.23
C VAL A 36 -5.69 5.97 -1.35
N THR A 37 -5.80 7.10 -2.05
CA THR A 37 -4.92 7.45 -3.18
C THR A 37 -4.43 8.90 -3.07
N ASN A 38 -3.79 9.40 -4.13
CA ASN A 38 -3.41 10.80 -4.25
C ASN A 38 -4.61 11.66 -4.67
N HIS A 39 -4.81 12.77 -3.95
CA HIS A 39 -5.89 13.73 -4.18
C HIS A 39 -5.37 15.12 -4.55
N SER A 40 -4.15 15.20 -5.11
CA SER A 40 -3.48 16.48 -5.32
C SER A 40 -4.11 17.33 -6.43
N TYR A 41 -4.88 16.72 -7.33
CA TYR A 41 -5.54 17.39 -8.45
C TYR A 41 -6.99 17.68 -8.11
N VAL A 42 -7.28 18.92 -7.75
CA VAL A 42 -8.60 19.33 -7.26
C VAL A 42 -9.32 20.04 -8.40
N THR A 43 -10.44 19.48 -8.82
CA THR A 43 -11.20 20.01 -9.95
C THR A 43 -12.28 20.97 -9.51
N VAL A 44 -12.94 20.70 -8.38
CA VAL A 44 -14.02 21.54 -7.86
C VAL A 44 -14.08 21.54 -6.34
N ILE A 45 -14.46 22.68 -5.77
CA ILE A 45 -14.74 22.86 -4.35
C ILE A 45 -16.18 23.35 -4.18
N ALA A 46 -16.88 22.81 -3.19
CA ALA A 46 -18.18 23.30 -2.73
C ALA A 46 -18.19 23.39 -1.20
N SER A 47 -18.90 24.37 -0.64
CA SER A 47 -19.01 24.55 0.81
C SER A 47 -20.48 24.61 1.25
N GLU A 48 -20.74 24.11 2.45
CA GLU A 48 -21.97 24.30 3.20
C GLU A 48 -21.66 24.69 4.65
N ILE A 49 -22.67 24.77 5.52
CA ILE A 49 -22.52 25.34 6.88
C ILE A 49 -21.44 24.63 7.71
N ASN A 50 -21.33 23.31 7.59
CA ASN A 50 -20.44 22.49 8.43
C ASN A 50 -19.36 21.75 7.64
N TYR A 51 -19.48 21.72 6.32
CA TYR A 51 -18.70 20.81 5.48
C TYR A 51 -18.19 21.50 4.22
N VAL A 52 -17.00 21.09 3.82
CA VAL A 52 -16.41 21.48 2.53
C VAL A 52 -16.07 20.22 1.76
N TYR A 53 -16.42 20.26 0.49
CA TYR A 53 -16.37 19.14 -0.43
C TYR A 53 -15.36 19.42 -1.53
N PHE A 54 -14.54 18.44 -1.82
CA PHE A 54 -13.49 18.55 -2.83
C PHE A 54 -13.63 17.40 -3.82
N ALA A 55 -13.92 17.73 -5.09
CA ALA A 55 -13.83 16.78 -6.18
C ALA A 55 -12.37 16.73 -6.67
N THR A 56 -11.79 15.54 -6.70
CA THR A 56 -10.40 15.31 -7.10
C THR A 56 -10.30 14.17 -8.10
N THR A 57 -9.15 14.03 -8.76
CA THR A 57 -8.89 12.87 -9.64
C THR A 57 -8.89 11.54 -8.88
N GLY A 58 -8.63 11.56 -7.58
CA GLY A 58 -8.65 10.38 -6.70
C GLY A 58 -10.01 10.07 -6.08
N GLY A 59 -11.03 10.89 -6.32
CA GLY A 59 -12.36 10.76 -5.70
C GLY A 59 -12.83 12.04 -5.01
N ILE A 60 -13.83 11.93 -4.14
CA ILE A 60 -14.41 13.06 -3.42
C ILE A 60 -14.00 13.03 -1.96
N LEU A 61 -13.57 14.19 -1.45
CA LEU A 61 -13.17 14.40 -0.06
C LEU A 61 -14.14 15.32 0.65
N ILE A 62 -14.25 15.13 1.97
CA ILE A 62 -15.14 15.90 2.83
C ILE A 62 -14.38 16.32 4.07
N TYR A 63 -14.41 17.61 4.35
CA TYR A 63 -13.81 18.18 5.53
C TYR A 63 -14.90 18.73 6.44
N ASP A 64 -14.90 18.32 7.71
CA ASP A 64 -15.77 18.86 8.75
C ASP A 64 -15.12 20.10 9.35
N GLU A 65 -15.67 21.27 9.06
CA GLU A 65 -15.09 22.55 9.49
C GLU A 65 -15.22 22.78 10.99
N ILE A 66 -16.22 22.18 11.64
CA ILE A 66 -16.44 22.34 13.09
C ILE A 66 -15.41 21.53 13.87
N LYS A 67 -15.15 20.31 13.41
CA LYS A 67 -14.23 19.39 14.07
C LYS A 67 -12.79 19.49 13.57
N GLU A 68 -12.58 20.19 12.46
CA GLU A 68 -11.31 20.29 11.77
C GLU A 68 -10.73 18.93 11.34
N GLU A 69 -11.60 17.96 11.05
CA GLU A 69 -11.23 16.59 10.71
C GLU A 69 -11.71 16.23 9.30
N TRP A 70 -10.93 15.39 8.62
CA TRP A 70 -11.41 14.73 7.41
C TRP A 70 -12.51 13.76 7.81
N ARG A 71 -13.63 13.76 7.08
CA ARG A 71 -14.66 12.76 7.32
C ARG A 71 -14.34 11.51 6.54
N ASP A 72 -14.34 10.42 7.29
CA ASP A 72 -14.31 9.07 6.81
C ASP A 72 -15.60 8.79 6.01
N PHE A 73 -15.59 9.05 4.70
CA PHE A 73 -16.66 8.56 3.84
C PHE A 73 -16.24 8.47 2.37
N TRP A 74 -16.62 7.33 1.77
CA TRP A 74 -17.19 7.24 0.41
C TRP A 74 -18.12 8.40 0.11
N LEU A 75 -18.35 8.78 -1.15
CA LEU A 75 -19.45 9.68 -1.53
C LEU A 75 -20.73 9.59 -0.63
N PRO A 76 -20.99 10.48 0.34
CA PRO A 76 -22.17 10.42 1.18
C PRO A 76 -23.12 11.60 1.01
N LYS A 77 -24.35 11.23 0.70
CA LYS A 77 -25.61 11.60 1.35
C LYS A 77 -26.05 13.05 1.58
N GLN A 78 -25.24 14.08 1.55
CA GLN A 78 -25.72 15.48 1.57
C GLN A 78 -24.66 16.35 0.95
N ILE A 79 -24.90 16.83 -0.28
CA ILE A 79 -24.28 18.00 -0.91
C ILE A 79 -25.25 18.49 -1.98
N VAL A 80 -25.08 19.75 -2.31
CA VAL A 80 -25.74 20.54 -3.32
C VAL A 80 -24.90 20.49 -4.62
N ARG A 81 -25.54 20.69 -5.77
CA ARG A 81 -24.99 20.62 -7.14
C ARG A 81 -23.56 21.15 -7.33
N ILE A 82 -22.76 20.48 -8.18
CA ILE A 82 -21.42 20.92 -8.60
C ILE A 82 -21.30 20.86 -10.15
N GLY A 83 -21.01 21.99 -10.82
CA GLY A 83 -21.09 22.20 -12.29
C GLY A 83 -19.77 22.21 -13.08
N VAL A 84 -19.84 22.07 -14.42
CA VAL A 84 -18.93 21.31 -15.32
C VAL A 84 -18.40 22.10 -16.54
N GLY A 85 -17.26 21.67 -17.12
CA GLY A 85 -16.75 22.02 -18.47
C GLY A 85 -16.59 20.79 -19.40
N PRO A 86 -16.24 20.96 -20.69
CA PRO A 86 -16.58 20.06 -21.81
C PRO A 86 -16.02 18.62 -21.82
N PHE A 87 -15.24 18.18 -20.81
CA PHE A 87 -14.63 16.83 -20.76
C PHE A 87 -14.48 16.22 -19.34
N ARG A 88 -15.28 16.58 -18.32
CA ARG A 88 -15.14 16.01 -16.95
C ARG A 88 -16.47 15.78 -16.20
N LEU A 89 -16.38 14.83 -15.26
CA LEU A 89 -17.40 14.19 -14.40
C LEU A 89 -18.55 15.09 -13.89
N TYR A 90 -19.78 14.55 -13.87
CA TYR A 90 -21.00 15.14 -13.28
C TYR A 90 -21.29 14.55 -11.90
N LEU A 91 -21.69 15.37 -10.94
CA LEU A 91 -22.18 14.91 -9.64
C LEU A 91 -23.34 15.80 -9.15
N GLU A 92 -24.56 15.26 -9.13
CA GLU A 92 -25.74 15.91 -8.55
C GLU A 92 -26.22 15.11 -7.34
N ILE A 93 -26.10 15.70 -6.16
CA ILE A 93 -26.58 15.07 -4.94
C ILE A 93 -27.99 15.64 -4.62
N ARG A 94 -29.00 14.76 -4.54
CA ARG A 94 -30.40 15.08 -4.23
C ARG A 94 -30.83 14.44 -2.92
N PRO A 95 -31.87 14.91 -2.20
CA PRO A 95 -32.26 14.35 -0.90
C PRO A 95 -32.42 12.81 -0.85
N GLU A 96 -32.89 12.19 -1.95
CA GLU A 96 -33.19 10.75 -2.01
C GLU A 96 -32.19 9.92 -2.86
N HIS A 97 -31.36 10.55 -3.70
CA HIS A 97 -30.39 9.83 -4.55
C HIS A 97 -29.19 10.70 -4.97
N ILE A 98 -28.13 10.10 -5.51
CA ILE A 98 -26.94 10.77 -6.06
C ILE A 98 -26.83 10.41 -7.53
N ASP A 99 -26.77 11.37 -8.44
CA ASP A 99 -26.50 11.13 -9.87
C ASP A 99 -25.01 11.40 -10.16
N VAL A 100 -24.33 10.43 -10.77
CA VAL A 100 -22.91 10.49 -11.16
C VAL A 100 -22.81 10.28 -12.67
N GLY A 101 -22.06 11.14 -13.38
CA GLY A 101 -21.92 11.03 -14.83
C GLY A 101 -20.48 10.98 -15.33
N GLU A 102 -20.12 9.87 -15.97
CA GLU A 102 -20.00 9.75 -17.44
C GLU A 102 -20.60 8.37 -17.83
N LEU A 103 -21.07 8.20 -19.07
CA LEU A 103 -21.86 7.03 -19.50
C LEU A 103 -21.25 5.66 -19.08
N PRO A 104 -22.06 4.71 -18.57
CA PRO A 104 -23.48 4.83 -18.27
C PRO A 104 -23.70 5.63 -16.99
N TYR A 105 -24.71 6.51 -16.99
CA TYR A 105 -25.13 7.27 -15.83
C TYR A 105 -25.45 6.34 -14.67
N ILE A 106 -24.85 6.61 -13.51
CA ILE A 106 -25.04 5.82 -12.31
C ILE A 106 -25.75 6.68 -11.27
N GLN A 107 -26.79 6.14 -10.67
CA GLN A 107 -27.57 6.79 -9.62
C GLN A 107 -27.46 5.98 -8.33
N PHE A 108 -27.13 6.59 -7.20
CA PHE A 108 -27.10 5.93 -5.89
C PHE A 108 -28.36 6.29 -5.09
N ASP A 109 -29.18 5.31 -4.73
CA ASP A 109 -30.39 5.46 -3.92
C ASP A 109 -30.01 5.63 -2.44
N LYS A 110 -30.27 6.82 -1.86
CA LYS A 110 -29.88 7.13 -0.48
C LYS A 110 -30.77 6.43 0.55
N LYS A 111 -32.00 6.05 0.18
CA LYS A 111 -32.94 5.42 1.11
C LYS A 111 -32.61 3.95 1.30
N ASN A 112 -32.26 3.27 0.21
CA ASN A 112 -31.98 1.84 0.21
C ASN A 112 -30.47 1.51 0.18
N PHE A 113 -29.62 2.53 0.01
CA PHE A 113 -28.16 2.38 -0.11
C PHE A 113 -27.73 1.50 -1.31
N GLU A 114 -28.39 1.64 -2.45
CA GLU A 114 -28.14 0.80 -3.65
C GLU A 114 -27.75 1.62 -4.88
N TRP A 115 -26.86 1.09 -5.72
CA TRP A 115 -26.51 1.69 -7.02
C TRP A 115 -27.48 1.22 -8.13
N LYS A 116 -28.01 2.17 -8.89
CA LYS A 116 -28.83 2.00 -10.10
C LYS A 116 -27.99 2.41 -11.31
N TYR A 117 -27.81 1.47 -12.22
CA TYR A 117 -27.07 1.68 -13.47
C TYR A 117 -28.08 1.93 -14.60
N ASP A 118 -27.78 2.83 -15.55
CA ASP A 118 -28.61 3.23 -16.72
C ASP A 118 -29.77 4.22 -16.45
N TYR A 119 -29.50 5.30 -15.73
CA TYR A 119 -30.48 6.40 -15.52
C TYR A 119 -30.39 7.50 -16.61
N LYS A 120 -31.53 8.10 -17.04
CA LYS A 120 -31.56 9.27 -17.95
C LYS A 120 -32.29 10.45 -17.28
N PRO A 121 -31.64 11.60 -17.04
CA PRO A 121 -32.30 12.75 -16.41
C PRO A 121 -33.35 13.40 -17.32
N ALA A 122 -34.41 13.96 -16.72
CA ALA A 122 -35.62 14.41 -17.39
C ALA A 122 -35.56 15.81 -18.04
N SER A 123 -34.57 16.66 -17.73
CA SER A 123 -34.41 17.97 -18.38
C SER A 123 -33.02 18.56 -18.12
N TYR A 124 -32.40 19.12 -19.16
CA TYR A 124 -31.05 19.69 -19.18
C TYR A 124 -30.98 21.19 -18.83
N GLU A 125 -31.99 21.75 -18.16
CA GLU A 125 -32.08 23.20 -17.96
C GLU A 125 -31.21 23.69 -16.77
N GLU A 126 -30.35 24.67 -17.10
CA GLU A 126 -29.50 25.52 -16.24
C GLU A 126 -28.38 24.84 -15.42
N ILE A 127 -27.26 24.55 -16.10
CA ILE A 127 -25.97 24.38 -15.43
C ILE A 127 -25.41 25.78 -15.15
N THR A 128 -25.60 26.28 -13.92
CA THR A 128 -24.85 27.44 -13.41
C THR A 128 -23.43 27.01 -13.03
N TRP A 129 -22.44 27.72 -13.56
CA TRP A 129 -21.03 27.57 -13.22
C TRP A 129 -20.78 27.97 -11.76
N PHE A 130 -20.00 27.18 -11.02
CA PHE A 130 -19.50 27.54 -9.70
C PHE A 130 -17.97 27.54 -9.72
N GLY A 131 -17.43 28.74 -9.65
CA GLY A 131 -16.02 29.09 -9.61
C GLY A 131 -15.94 30.58 -9.34
N GLY A 132 -15.91 30.92 -8.04
CA GLY A 132 -15.68 32.26 -7.52
C GLY A 132 -16.92 33.13 -7.25
N ASP A 133 -17.50 33.00 -6.06
CA ASP A 133 -18.21 34.13 -5.41
C ASP A 133 -17.21 35.14 -4.79
N TYR A 134 -15.95 34.73 -4.62
CA TYR A 134 -14.85 35.58 -4.15
C TYR A 134 -13.91 35.96 -5.30
N ASP A 135 -13.69 37.26 -5.45
CA ASP A 135 -12.81 37.85 -6.44
C ASP A 135 -11.34 37.70 -6.02
N VAL A 136 -10.71 36.58 -6.41
CA VAL A 136 -9.31 36.27 -6.12
C VAL A 136 -8.32 37.28 -6.71
N THR A 137 -8.73 38.08 -7.70
CA THR A 137 -7.89 39.18 -8.23
C THR A 137 -7.61 40.25 -7.17
N ARG A 138 -8.46 40.37 -6.14
CA ARG A 138 -8.22 41.26 -4.99
C ARG A 138 -7.05 40.82 -4.11
N LEU A 139 -6.63 39.57 -4.22
CA LEU A 139 -5.47 39.00 -3.53
C LEU A 139 -4.20 39.09 -4.39
N GLU A 140 -4.28 39.60 -5.62
CA GLU A 140 -3.10 39.77 -6.49
C GLU A 140 -2.01 40.58 -5.79
N ASN A 141 -0.77 40.10 -5.93
CA ASN A 141 0.42 40.67 -5.32
C ASN A 141 0.43 40.66 -3.78
N GLN A 142 -0.45 39.87 -3.14
CA GLN A 142 -0.35 39.53 -1.72
C GLN A 142 0.11 38.07 -1.59
N PHE A 143 1.27 37.84 -0.98
CA PHE A 143 1.73 36.47 -0.72
C PHE A 143 0.63 35.67 0.01
N PRO A 144 0.26 34.47 -0.46
CA PRO A 144 0.96 33.63 -1.46
C PRO A 144 0.61 33.87 -2.94
N PHE A 145 -0.35 34.73 -3.27
CA PHE A 145 -0.86 34.92 -4.64
C PHE A 145 0.08 35.81 -5.46
N VAL A 146 0.62 35.23 -6.53
CA VAL A 146 1.66 35.88 -7.35
C VAL A 146 1.03 36.61 -8.54
N HIS A 147 0.08 35.96 -9.23
CA HIS A 147 -0.60 36.53 -10.41
C HIS A 147 -1.90 35.77 -10.68
N ASP A 148 -3.03 36.46 -10.87
CA ASP A 148 -4.36 35.95 -11.26
C ASP A 148 -4.78 34.62 -10.60
N ILE A 149 -4.37 33.49 -11.22
CA ILE A 149 -4.71 32.12 -10.84
C ILE A 149 -3.51 31.31 -10.35
N ASP A 150 -2.37 31.94 -10.06
CA ASP A 150 -1.15 31.30 -9.58
C ASP A 150 -0.83 31.77 -8.15
N PHE A 151 -0.51 30.81 -7.29
CA PHE A 151 0.01 31.07 -5.95
C PHE A 151 1.30 30.31 -5.71
N MET A 152 2.03 30.77 -4.71
CA MET A 152 3.30 30.19 -4.30
C MET A 152 3.16 29.55 -2.93
N ASP A 153 3.48 28.26 -2.82
CA ASP A 153 3.45 27.59 -1.51
C ASP A 153 4.61 28.06 -0.61
N LYS A 154 4.60 27.61 0.66
CA LYS A 154 5.67 27.92 1.63
C LYS A 154 7.07 27.44 1.21
N TYR A 155 7.16 26.59 0.20
CA TYR A 155 8.40 26.08 -0.37
C TYR A 155 8.77 26.73 -1.71
N LEU A 156 8.13 27.84 -2.04
CA LEU A 156 8.35 28.63 -3.26
C LEU A 156 7.98 27.87 -4.54
N ARG A 157 7.07 26.91 -4.48
CA ARG A 157 6.52 26.26 -5.68
C ARG A 157 5.32 27.04 -6.20
N HIS A 158 5.34 27.28 -7.50
CA HIS A 158 4.20 27.82 -8.20
C HIS A 158 3.15 26.72 -8.40
N ASN A 159 1.92 27.04 -8.02
CA ASN A 159 0.77 26.17 -8.19
C ASN A 159 -0.33 26.97 -8.86
N ARG A 160 -1.02 26.32 -9.79
CA ARG A 160 -2.16 26.90 -10.48
C ARG A 160 -3.44 26.57 -9.72
N ILE A 161 -4.22 27.59 -9.42
CA ILE A 161 -5.57 27.51 -8.89
C ILE A 161 -6.50 27.01 -9.99
N ILE A 162 -7.26 25.96 -9.69
CA ILE A 162 -8.29 25.39 -10.58
C ILE A 162 -9.68 25.71 -10.04
N SER A 163 -9.85 25.72 -8.73
CA SER A 163 -11.12 26.00 -8.07
C SER A 163 -10.85 26.69 -6.74
N TRP A 164 -11.77 27.56 -6.33
CA TRP A 164 -11.74 28.19 -5.03
C TRP A 164 -13.16 28.44 -4.54
N GLN A 165 -13.33 28.41 -3.22
CA GLN A 165 -14.62 28.57 -2.58
C GLN A 165 -14.43 29.13 -1.17
N THR A 166 -15.24 30.10 -0.76
CA THR A 166 -15.24 30.54 0.64
C THR A 166 -16.05 29.56 1.49
N ASP A 167 -15.68 29.41 2.75
CA ASP A 167 -16.55 28.75 3.73
C ASP A 167 -17.88 29.51 3.88
N HIS A 168 -18.83 28.90 4.60
CA HIS A 168 -20.16 29.50 4.77
C HIS A 168 -20.12 30.87 5.45
N PHE A 169 -19.17 31.11 6.35
CA PHE A 169 -19.05 32.35 7.12
C PHE A 169 -18.14 33.39 6.45
N GLY A 170 -17.40 33.03 5.40
CA GLY A 170 -16.49 33.91 4.68
C GLY A 170 -15.20 34.23 5.47
N GLU A 171 -14.80 33.38 6.41
CA GLU A 171 -13.56 33.49 7.18
C GLU A 171 -12.38 32.82 6.46
N PHE A 172 -12.67 31.76 5.71
CA PHE A 172 -11.69 30.93 5.02
C PHE A 172 -11.95 30.87 3.52
N LEU A 173 -10.89 30.98 2.74
CA LEU A 173 -10.87 30.69 1.31
C LEU A 173 -10.21 29.33 1.10
N TRP A 174 -10.99 28.39 0.59
CA TRP A 174 -10.54 27.07 0.17
C TRP A 174 -10.05 27.12 -1.27
N ILE A 175 -8.89 26.53 -1.53
CA ILE A 175 -8.20 26.62 -2.82
C ILE A 175 -7.81 25.21 -3.27
N GLY A 176 -8.26 24.87 -4.47
CA GLY A 176 -7.96 23.62 -5.16
C GLY A 176 -6.99 23.91 -6.30
N SER A 177 -5.93 23.11 -6.38
CA SER A 177 -4.86 23.32 -7.35
C SER A 177 -4.67 22.16 -8.32
N ASP A 178 -3.97 22.44 -9.42
CA ASP A 178 -3.58 21.46 -10.43
C ASP A 178 -2.36 20.67 -9.97
N GLY A 179 -2.59 19.64 -9.15
CA GLY A 179 -1.52 18.77 -8.64
C GLY A 179 -0.82 19.31 -7.40
N GLY A 180 -1.11 20.53 -6.97
CA GLY A 180 -0.57 21.11 -5.75
C GLY A 180 -1.24 20.65 -4.45
N GLY A 181 -2.43 20.06 -4.56
CA GLY A 181 -3.31 19.70 -3.45
C GLY A 181 -4.28 20.80 -3.04
N LEU A 182 -4.76 20.65 -1.81
CA LEU A 182 -5.76 21.52 -1.19
C LEU A 182 -5.09 22.51 -0.24
N TYR A 183 -5.56 23.75 -0.28
CA TYR A 183 -5.06 24.81 0.58
C TYR A 183 -6.22 25.54 1.25
N LYS A 184 -5.98 25.97 2.49
CA LYS A 184 -6.89 26.79 3.29
C LYS A 184 -6.18 28.12 3.56
N TYR A 185 -6.88 29.21 3.26
CA TYR A 185 -6.40 30.58 3.48
C TYR A 185 -7.36 31.30 4.42
N GLU A 186 -6.88 31.74 5.57
CA GLU A 186 -7.63 32.58 6.50
C GLU A 186 -7.58 34.03 6.05
N ILE A 187 -8.74 34.58 5.67
CA ILE A 187 -8.84 35.86 4.97
C ILE A 187 -8.40 37.02 5.89
N ASN A 188 -8.67 36.92 7.19
CA ASN A 188 -8.39 38.00 8.15
C ASN A 188 -6.91 38.08 8.57
N THR A 189 -6.25 36.93 8.73
CA THR A 189 -4.87 36.86 9.23
C THR A 189 -3.84 36.72 8.10
N GLY A 190 -4.30 36.31 6.91
CA GLY A 190 -3.44 35.90 5.81
C GLY A 190 -2.76 34.54 6.04
N TRP A 191 -3.17 33.80 7.06
CA TRP A 191 -2.62 32.48 7.33
C TRP A 191 -2.97 31.51 6.21
N PHE A 192 -1.97 30.82 5.68
CA PHE A 192 -2.08 29.98 4.50
C PHE A 192 -1.44 28.63 4.76
N GLU A 193 -2.20 27.56 4.57
CA GLU A 193 -1.67 26.21 4.74
C GLU A 193 -2.16 25.21 3.68
N LYS A 194 -1.34 24.18 3.47
CA LYS A 194 -1.72 23.00 2.69
C LYS A 194 -2.43 22.01 3.61
N ILE A 195 -3.67 21.67 3.28
CA ILE A 195 -4.39 20.60 3.95
C ILE A 195 -3.97 19.27 3.34
N ARG A 196 -3.56 18.34 4.19
CA ARG A 196 -3.01 17.04 3.76
C ARG A 196 -4.08 15.98 3.88
N PHE A 197 -4.29 15.23 2.81
CA PHE A 197 -5.16 14.08 2.77
C PHE A 197 -4.69 13.06 1.75
N GLY A 198 -4.79 11.79 2.11
CA GLY A 198 -4.38 10.69 1.25
C GLY A 198 -2.87 10.69 0.98
N LEU A 199 -2.50 9.99 -0.07
CA LEU A 199 -1.11 9.66 -0.36
C LEU A 199 -0.40 10.78 -1.12
N LEU A 200 0.85 11.06 -0.73
CA LEU A 200 1.75 11.94 -1.47
C LEU A 200 2.08 11.35 -2.86
N ASP A 201 2.38 10.05 -2.91
CA ASP A 201 2.64 9.30 -4.13
C ASP A 201 1.58 8.19 -4.25
N PRO A 202 0.78 8.14 -5.34
CA PRO A 202 -0.22 7.09 -5.50
C PRO A 202 0.42 5.71 -5.75
N HIS A 203 1.65 5.65 -6.26
CA HIS A 203 2.35 4.39 -6.47
C HIS A 203 3.12 4.02 -5.21
N VAL A 204 2.51 3.17 -4.39
CA VAL A 204 3.10 2.69 -3.15
C VAL A 204 3.82 1.37 -3.38
N SER A 205 5.08 1.32 -3.00
CA SER A 205 5.94 0.14 -3.09
C SER A 205 6.10 -0.60 -1.78
N SER A 206 5.97 0.08 -0.63
CA SER A 206 6.17 -0.51 0.69
C SER A 206 5.26 0.10 1.76
N ILE A 207 4.89 -0.71 2.75
CA ILE A 207 4.06 -0.35 3.90
C ILE A 207 4.73 -0.86 5.18
N LEU A 208 4.99 0.05 6.11
CA LEU A 208 5.36 -0.32 7.48
C LEU A 208 4.30 0.20 8.46
N LYS A 209 3.85 -0.68 9.36
CA LYS A 209 3.07 -0.30 10.55
C LYS A 209 3.99 -0.24 11.78
N SER A 210 4.23 0.96 12.29
CA SER A 210 5.09 1.24 13.45
C SER A 210 4.26 1.90 14.55
N GLY A 211 4.05 1.19 15.66
CA GLY A 211 3.31 1.74 16.82
C GLY A 211 1.88 2.23 16.52
N GLY A 212 1.22 1.69 15.48
CA GLY A 212 -0.10 2.14 15.02
C GLY A 212 -0.07 3.21 13.93
N ILE A 213 1.10 3.79 13.64
CA ILE A 213 1.31 4.74 12.55
C ILE A 213 1.78 3.97 11.31
N PHE A 214 1.27 4.36 10.15
CA PHE A 214 1.62 3.77 8.87
C PHE A 214 2.61 4.65 8.11
N TRP A 215 3.59 4.00 7.52
CA TRP A 215 4.55 4.59 6.58
C TRP A 215 4.31 3.98 5.21
N PHE A 216 4.04 4.82 4.22
CA PHE A 216 3.84 4.42 2.83
C PHE A 216 5.00 4.95 1.99
N GLY A 217 5.83 4.05 1.49
CA GLY A 217 6.95 4.35 0.61
C GLY A 217 6.49 4.50 -0.84
N GLY A 218 6.80 5.63 -1.47
CA GLY A 218 6.49 5.88 -2.88
C GLY A 218 7.55 5.32 -3.84
N VAL A 219 7.19 5.16 -5.12
CA VAL A 219 8.13 4.82 -6.19
C VAL A 219 8.79 6.07 -6.79
N GLY A 220 8.13 7.22 -6.72
CA GLY A 220 8.67 8.50 -7.15
C GLY A 220 8.73 8.68 -8.68
N GLU A 221 7.68 8.29 -9.41
CA GLU A 221 7.63 8.37 -10.87
C GLU A 221 7.86 9.79 -11.41
N LYS A 222 8.67 9.92 -12.49
CA LYS A 222 9.23 11.18 -13.02
C LYS A 222 8.27 12.33 -13.34
N ARG A 223 6.95 12.13 -13.31
CA ARG A 223 5.95 13.13 -13.73
C ARG A 223 5.35 13.98 -12.61
N GLU A 224 5.50 13.59 -11.35
CA GLU A 224 4.85 14.29 -10.22
C GLU A 224 5.80 15.24 -9.48
N ASP A 225 5.37 16.44 -9.09
CA ASP A 225 6.19 17.35 -8.25
C ASP A 225 6.21 16.96 -6.76
N TYR A 226 5.33 16.04 -6.37
CA TYR A 226 5.06 15.62 -5.00
C TYR A 226 5.41 14.15 -4.84
N ARG A 227 6.55 13.86 -4.20
CA ARG A 227 7.06 12.48 -4.06
C ARG A 227 7.80 12.28 -2.76
N GLY A 228 7.77 11.05 -2.27
CA GLY A 228 8.49 10.63 -1.07
C GLY A 228 7.64 9.69 -0.25
N VAL A 229 7.60 9.94 1.06
CA VAL A 229 6.92 9.05 2.01
C VAL A 229 5.69 9.74 2.59
N THR A 230 4.58 8.99 2.67
CA THR A 230 3.40 9.40 3.42
C THR A 230 3.40 8.71 4.77
N ILE A 231 3.21 9.48 5.85
CA ILE A 231 2.99 8.96 7.19
C ILE A 231 1.54 9.21 7.55
N TYR A 232 0.82 8.17 7.92
CA TYR A 232 -0.59 8.23 8.27
C TYR A 232 -0.79 7.76 9.71
N ASP A 233 -1.43 8.60 10.53
CA ASP A 233 -1.86 8.24 11.89
C ASP A 233 -3.38 8.00 11.86
N PRO A 234 -3.85 6.74 11.92
CA PRO A 234 -5.27 6.44 11.95
C PRO A 234 -5.96 6.91 13.22
N GLY A 235 -5.24 7.07 14.35
CA GLY A 235 -5.83 7.51 15.60
C GLY A 235 -6.19 9.00 15.61
N GLN A 236 -5.54 9.78 14.75
CA GLN A 236 -5.78 11.22 14.57
C GLN A 236 -6.34 11.57 13.19
N GLU A 237 -6.57 10.56 12.34
CA GLU A 237 -6.91 10.71 10.92
C GLU A 237 -6.03 11.74 10.18
N SER A 238 -4.73 11.75 10.51
CA SER A 238 -3.81 12.79 10.05
C SER A 238 -2.75 12.25 9.10
N TYR A 239 -2.37 13.08 8.13
CA TYR A 239 -1.37 12.77 7.12
C TYR A 239 -0.18 13.72 7.23
N ARG A 240 1.03 13.17 7.16
CA ARG A 240 2.28 13.91 7.07
C ARG A 240 3.05 13.48 5.84
N TYR A 241 3.61 14.45 5.12
CA TYR A 241 4.38 14.21 3.89
C TYR A 241 5.85 14.47 4.12
N MET A 242 6.68 13.50 3.77
CA MET A 242 8.13 13.59 3.79
C MET A 242 8.62 13.68 2.35
N GLU A 243 8.64 14.91 1.83
CA GLU A 243 9.02 15.20 0.45
C GLU A 243 10.54 15.21 0.30
N THR A 244 11.06 14.36 -0.59
CA THR A 244 12.51 14.14 -0.72
C THR A 244 13.27 15.39 -1.15
N ARG A 245 12.67 16.24 -1.99
CA ARG A 245 13.25 17.51 -2.45
C ARG A 245 13.64 18.44 -1.30
N TYR A 246 12.96 18.36 -0.15
CA TYR A 246 13.23 19.21 1.01
C TYR A 246 14.05 18.50 2.09
N ILE A 247 14.40 17.23 1.89
CA ILE A 247 15.15 16.41 2.84
C ILE A 247 16.49 16.04 2.20
N LYS A 248 17.52 16.87 2.43
CA LYS A 248 18.86 16.68 1.85
C LYS A 248 19.47 15.28 2.07
N LYS A 249 19.09 14.61 3.17
CA LYS A 249 19.57 13.27 3.56
C LYS A 249 18.65 12.14 3.08
N PHE A 250 17.69 12.43 2.20
CA PHE A 250 16.81 11.47 1.56
C PHE A 250 16.91 11.66 0.03
N PRO A 251 17.86 10.98 -0.62
CA PRO A 251 18.32 11.36 -1.97
C PRO A 251 17.36 11.01 -3.10
N THR A 252 16.47 10.04 -2.89
CA THR A 252 15.52 9.56 -3.89
C THR A 252 14.15 9.31 -3.28
N ALA A 253 13.08 9.58 -4.04
CA ALA A 253 11.72 9.30 -3.60
C ALA A 253 11.32 7.83 -3.67
N THR A 254 12.10 6.99 -4.37
CA THR A 254 11.86 5.55 -4.47
C THR A 254 12.24 4.84 -3.17
N VAL A 255 11.26 4.27 -2.49
CA VAL A 255 11.43 3.47 -1.27
C VAL A 255 11.02 2.03 -1.55
N ARG A 256 11.97 1.10 -1.52
CA ARG A 256 11.68 -0.31 -1.85
C ARG A 256 11.16 -1.11 -0.68
N ASP A 257 11.63 -0.79 0.51
CA ASP A 257 11.32 -1.51 1.74
C ASP A 257 11.52 -0.60 2.95
N ILE A 258 10.83 -0.89 4.05
CA ILE A 258 10.83 -0.09 5.27
C ILE A 258 10.84 -1.01 6.50
N ALA A 259 11.83 -0.83 7.38
CA ALA A 259 11.90 -1.55 8.65
C ALA A 259 11.96 -0.61 9.86
N GLU A 260 11.37 -1.05 10.96
CA GLU A 260 11.43 -0.34 12.24
C GLU A 260 12.46 -0.97 13.17
N SER A 261 13.27 -0.12 13.79
CA SER A 261 14.04 -0.43 15.01
C SER A 261 13.47 0.36 16.20
N ARG A 262 14.02 0.13 17.40
CA ARG A 262 13.55 0.79 18.63
C ARG A 262 13.44 2.32 18.51
N TYR A 263 14.42 2.97 17.90
CA TYR A 263 14.49 4.45 17.82
C TYR A 263 14.31 5.00 16.41
N ASP A 264 14.40 4.16 15.39
CA ASP A 264 14.54 4.62 14.01
C ASP A 264 13.65 3.85 13.05
N VAL A 265 13.25 4.51 11.98
CA VAL A 265 12.68 3.91 10.78
C VAL A 265 13.75 3.92 9.70
N TRP A 266 13.96 2.77 9.07
CA TRP A 266 14.95 2.55 8.03
C TRP A 266 14.25 2.34 6.70
N LEU A 267 14.77 2.95 5.64
CA LEU A 267 14.21 2.93 4.30
C LEU A 267 15.28 2.40 3.34
N ALA A 268 14.98 1.29 2.67
CA ALA A 268 15.78 0.79 1.57
C ALA A 268 15.49 1.63 0.31
N THR A 269 16.54 2.20 -0.30
CA THR A 269 16.40 3.00 -1.52
C THR A 269 17.43 2.60 -2.58
N PRO A 270 17.19 2.92 -3.86
CA PRO A 270 18.18 2.73 -4.91
C PRO A 270 19.47 3.57 -4.78
N GLN A 271 19.52 4.50 -3.82
CA GLN A 271 20.62 5.44 -3.61
C GLN A 271 21.08 5.41 -2.14
N GLY A 272 21.19 4.20 -1.59
CA GLY A 272 21.64 3.92 -0.24
C GLY A 272 20.49 3.65 0.74
N LEU A 273 20.88 3.44 1.99
CA LEU A 273 19.99 3.23 3.12
C LEU A 273 19.70 4.58 3.78
N VAL A 274 18.42 4.87 4.05
CA VAL A 274 18.01 6.11 4.72
C VAL A 274 17.47 5.77 6.10
N ARG A 275 17.88 6.56 7.10
CA ARG A 275 17.45 6.46 8.50
C ARG A 275 16.68 7.69 8.90
N PHE A 276 15.52 7.50 9.50
CA PHE A 276 14.74 8.52 10.17
C PHE A 276 14.70 8.25 11.68
N ASN A 277 15.20 9.18 12.48
CA ASN A 277 15.15 9.07 13.93
C ASN A 277 13.82 9.58 14.48
N LYS A 278 13.07 8.72 15.17
CA LYS A 278 11.71 9.02 15.66
C LYS A 278 11.70 10.12 16.72
N GLU A 279 12.72 10.20 17.58
CA GLU A 279 12.78 11.17 18.69
C GLU A 279 13.27 12.55 18.23
N ARG A 280 14.30 12.61 17.39
CA ARG A 280 14.93 13.86 16.93
C ARG A 280 14.33 14.41 15.65
N HIS A 281 13.47 13.62 14.98
CA HIS A 281 12.92 13.90 13.66
C HIS A 281 13.99 14.24 12.61
N GLY A 282 15.14 13.58 12.71
CA GLY A 282 16.33 13.82 11.88
C GLY A 282 16.55 12.71 10.86
N TRP A 283 17.05 13.09 9.69
CA TRP A 283 17.35 12.20 8.57
C TRP A 283 18.85 11.98 8.41
N GLN A 284 19.24 10.76 8.07
CA GLN A 284 20.60 10.37 7.74
C GLN A 284 20.59 9.38 6.57
N SER A 285 21.63 9.40 5.75
CA SER A 285 21.83 8.46 4.65
C SER A 285 23.14 7.72 4.81
N PHE A 286 23.16 6.46 4.39
CA PHE A 286 24.31 5.59 4.31
C PHE A 286 24.41 5.06 2.88
N ASP A 287 25.57 5.22 2.29
CA ASP A 287 25.90 4.87 0.91
C ASP A 287 27.29 4.21 0.87
N THR A 288 27.81 3.96 -0.32
CA THR A 288 29.19 3.47 -0.52
C THR A 288 30.25 4.36 0.13
N PHE A 289 30.07 5.69 0.16
CA PHE A 289 30.97 6.61 0.86
C PHE A 289 30.89 6.50 2.39
N SER A 290 29.74 6.05 2.89
CA SER A 290 29.51 5.72 4.29
C SER A 290 29.98 4.28 4.62
N GLY A 291 30.35 3.52 3.60
CA GLY A 291 30.93 2.18 3.66
C GLY A 291 29.92 1.04 3.62
N LEU A 292 28.79 1.24 2.96
CA LEU A 292 28.05 0.13 2.34
C LEU A 292 28.85 -0.45 1.17
N SER A 293 28.67 -1.72 0.86
CA SER A 293 29.28 -2.40 -0.28
C SER A 293 28.62 -2.06 -1.62
N GLY A 294 27.40 -1.50 -1.59
CA GLY A 294 26.68 -0.98 -2.74
C GLY A 294 25.63 0.06 -2.35
N ASP A 295 25.14 0.82 -3.33
CA ASP A 295 24.10 1.84 -3.13
C ASP A 295 22.68 1.30 -3.39
N ASP A 296 22.55 0.21 -4.16
CA ASP A 296 21.25 -0.29 -4.57
C ASP A 296 20.62 -1.21 -3.50
N VAL A 297 20.06 -0.59 -2.45
CA VAL A 297 19.41 -1.28 -1.34
C VAL A 297 18.02 -1.75 -1.76
N VAL A 298 17.78 -3.04 -1.62
CA VAL A 298 16.54 -3.73 -2.03
C VAL A 298 15.63 -3.96 -0.84
N SER A 299 16.19 -4.43 0.28
CA SER A 299 15.45 -4.78 1.49
C SER A 299 16.25 -4.39 2.73
N VAL A 300 15.55 -4.16 3.84
CA VAL A 300 16.14 -3.84 5.13
C VAL A 300 15.40 -4.59 6.24
N ALA A 301 16.14 -5.19 7.16
CA ALA A 301 15.58 -5.81 8.37
C ALA A 301 16.32 -5.30 9.61
N THR A 302 15.67 -5.33 10.78
CA THR A 302 16.34 -4.95 12.02
C THR A 302 16.13 -5.97 13.12
N THR A 303 17.23 -6.35 13.76
CA THR A 303 17.25 -7.16 14.98
C THR A 303 17.85 -6.31 16.09
N LYS A 304 17.56 -6.56 17.37
CA LYS A 304 18.11 -5.84 18.56
C LYS A 304 18.76 -4.47 18.25
N ASP A 305 20.09 -4.44 18.07
CA ASP A 305 20.86 -3.24 17.75
C ASP A 305 21.41 -3.21 16.30
N TYR A 306 21.14 -4.26 15.50
CA TYR A 306 21.69 -4.47 14.17
C TYR A 306 20.68 -4.15 13.07
N VAL A 307 21.18 -3.50 12.03
CA VAL A 307 20.46 -3.24 10.79
C VAL A 307 21.10 -4.09 9.70
N TRP A 308 20.29 -4.95 9.10
CA TRP A 308 20.66 -5.82 8.00
C TRP A 308 20.22 -5.16 6.70
N VAL A 309 21.11 -5.11 5.72
CA VAL A 309 20.95 -4.31 4.50
C VAL A 309 21.10 -5.22 3.29
N GLY A 310 19.98 -5.56 2.67
CA GLY A 310 19.92 -6.38 1.48
C GLY A 310 20.22 -5.53 0.25
N LEU A 311 21.27 -5.86 -0.47
CA LEU A 311 21.72 -5.16 -1.67
C LEU A 311 21.54 -6.06 -2.90
N ARG A 312 21.46 -5.46 -4.09
CA ARG A 312 21.56 -6.25 -5.34
C ARG A 312 22.89 -6.97 -5.50
N THR A 313 23.93 -6.52 -4.79
CA THR A 313 25.28 -7.03 -4.87
C THR A 313 25.68 -7.87 -3.67
N GLY A 314 24.79 -8.10 -2.71
CA GLY A 314 25.10 -8.88 -1.52
C GLY A 314 24.35 -8.41 -0.28
N LEU A 315 24.92 -8.72 0.88
CA LEU A 315 24.35 -8.36 2.18
C LEU A 315 25.36 -7.53 2.95
N ASP A 316 24.90 -6.47 3.60
CA ASP A 316 25.68 -5.73 4.59
C ASP A 316 24.96 -5.77 5.95
N TRP A 317 25.69 -5.45 7.01
CA TRP A 317 25.10 -5.17 8.31
C TRP A 317 25.86 -4.09 9.05
N MET A 318 25.13 -3.36 9.90
CA MET A 318 25.71 -2.33 10.75
C MET A 318 25.03 -2.25 12.11
N ARG A 319 25.78 -1.83 13.13
CA ARG A 319 25.25 -1.41 14.43
C ARG A 319 25.31 0.10 14.52
N VAL A 320 24.16 0.73 14.73
CA VAL A 320 24.04 2.19 14.78
C VAL A 320 23.54 2.61 16.14
N ASP A 321 24.24 3.54 16.79
CA ASP A 321 23.80 4.05 18.08
C ASP A 321 22.60 5.00 17.94
N LYS A 322 22.01 5.42 19.07
CA LYS A 322 20.89 6.36 19.08
C LYS A 322 21.18 7.66 18.32
N LYS A 323 22.44 8.12 18.28
CA LYS A 323 22.84 9.35 17.60
C LYS A 323 22.99 9.16 16.10
N GLY A 324 23.04 7.93 15.60
CA GLY A 324 23.30 7.63 14.19
C GLY A 324 24.74 7.32 13.86
N GLU A 325 25.58 7.15 14.86
CA GLU A 325 26.98 6.78 14.64
C GLU A 325 27.09 5.27 14.43
N VAL A 326 27.70 4.88 13.32
CA VAL A 326 28.04 3.47 13.04
C VAL A 326 29.11 3.04 14.03
N LYS A 327 28.79 2.08 14.89
CA LYS A 327 29.72 1.51 15.89
C LYS A 327 30.41 0.28 15.38
N GLU A 328 29.68 -0.55 14.66
CA GLU A 328 30.17 -1.81 14.12
C GLU A 328 29.58 -2.02 12.73
N ARG A 329 30.35 -2.71 11.91
CA ARG A 329 29.98 -3.27 10.61
C ARG A 329 30.93 -4.42 10.35
N GLY A 330 30.54 -5.38 9.53
CA GLY A 330 31.38 -6.55 9.28
C GLY A 330 31.17 -7.11 7.90
N GLU A 331 32.11 -7.96 7.52
CA GLU A 331 32.02 -8.76 6.31
C GLU A 331 30.96 -9.84 6.51
N VAL A 332 30.06 -9.98 5.54
CA VAL A 332 29.19 -11.15 5.43
C VAL A 332 29.96 -12.30 4.78
N PRO A 333 29.52 -13.55 4.96
CA PRO A 333 30.17 -14.69 4.31
C PRO A 333 30.26 -14.49 2.80
N HIS A 334 31.42 -14.86 2.22
CA HIS A 334 31.72 -14.66 0.79
C HIS A 334 30.63 -15.19 -0.15
N LYS A 335 29.87 -16.23 0.26
CA LYS A 335 28.75 -16.74 -0.53
C LYS A 335 27.60 -15.72 -0.67
N LEU A 336 27.30 -14.96 0.38
CA LEU A 336 26.28 -13.90 0.37
C LEU A 336 26.80 -12.58 -0.24
N SER A 337 28.10 -12.38 -0.32
CA SER A 337 28.72 -11.16 -0.86
C SER A 337 28.54 -10.92 -2.36
N TYR A 338 27.92 -11.86 -3.10
CA TYR A 338 27.68 -11.76 -4.54
C TYR A 338 26.26 -12.17 -4.95
N LEU A 339 25.43 -12.54 -3.98
CA LEU A 339 24.05 -12.93 -4.24
C LEU A 339 23.16 -11.71 -4.13
N THR A 340 22.26 -11.55 -5.10
CA THR A 340 21.17 -10.59 -5.00
C THR A 340 20.30 -10.97 -3.80
N ILE A 341 20.17 -10.05 -2.84
CA ILE A 341 19.18 -10.17 -1.78
C ILE A 341 17.85 -9.63 -2.33
N ASN A 342 16.85 -10.50 -2.35
CA ASN A 342 15.51 -10.16 -2.79
C ASN A 342 14.66 -9.63 -1.64
N ASP A 343 14.84 -10.21 -0.46
CA ASP A 343 14.08 -9.85 0.75
C ASP A 343 14.83 -10.26 2.03
N LEU A 344 14.61 -9.52 3.10
CA LEU A 344 15.14 -9.78 4.44
C LEU A 344 14.01 -9.68 5.44
N GLU A 345 13.88 -10.68 6.29
CA GLU A 345 12.93 -10.65 7.39
C GLU A 345 13.61 -11.03 8.70
N SER A 346 13.19 -10.38 9.79
CA SER A 346 13.78 -10.60 11.10
C SER A 346 12.73 -10.84 12.18
N HIS A 347 13.02 -11.77 13.08
CA HIS A 347 12.22 -12.02 14.27
C HIS A 347 13.16 -12.23 15.47
N GLU A 348 13.05 -11.32 16.45
CA GLU A 348 13.91 -11.27 17.65
C GLU A 348 15.41 -11.16 17.30
N ASP A 349 16.13 -12.27 17.42
CA ASP A 349 17.58 -12.39 17.20
C ASP A 349 17.93 -13.06 15.88
N MET A 350 16.92 -13.55 15.15
CA MET A 350 17.09 -14.26 13.90
C MET A 350 16.78 -13.32 12.74
N VAL A 351 17.60 -13.39 11.71
CA VAL A 351 17.36 -12.80 10.40
C VAL A 351 17.42 -13.88 9.33
N VAL A 352 16.54 -13.78 8.34
CA VAL A 352 16.45 -14.68 7.21
C VAL A 352 16.56 -13.86 5.93
N ALA A 353 17.37 -14.32 4.99
CA ALA A 353 17.59 -13.70 3.71
C ALA A 353 17.04 -14.59 2.59
N ALA A 354 16.11 -14.05 1.83
CA ALA A 354 15.69 -14.59 0.53
C ALA A 354 16.65 -14.05 -0.54
N THR A 355 17.25 -14.96 -1.31
CA THR A 355 18.25 -14.60 -2.31
C THR A 355 17.91 -15.15 -3.67
N GLY A 356 18.64 -14.71 -4.69
CA GLY A 356 18.57 -15.30 -6.03
C GLY A 356 18.99 -16.78 -6.11
N ASP A 357 19.65 -17.33 -5.08
CA ASP A 357 20.16 -18.71 -5.05
C ASP A 357 20.02 -19.32 -3.64
N GLY A 358 18.76 -19.39 -3.20
CA GLY A 358 18.32 -20.03 -1.96
C GLY A 358 18.13 -19.11 -0.77
N ALA A 359 17.78 -19.71 0.36
CA ALA A 359 17.52 -19.01 1.62
C ALA A 359 18.66 -19.20 2.63
N PHE A 360 18.99 -18.13 3.35
CA PHE A 360 20.02 -18.14 4.39
C PHE A 360 19.45 -17.60 5.69
N SER A 361 19.93 -18.09 6.82
CA SER A 361 19.55 -17.58 8.14
C SER A 361 20.77 -17.29 8.99
N TYR A 362 20.61 -16.37 9.92
CA TYR A 362 21.60 -16.06 10.93
C TYR A 362 20.91 -15.71 12.24
N THR A 363 21.38 -16.31 13.34
CA THR A 363 20.94 -15.95 14.69
C THR A 363 22.08 -15.25 15.41
N LEU A 364 21.78 -14.14 16.09
CA LEU A 364 22.77 -13.41 16.88
C LEU A 364 23.43 -14.34 17.92
N GLY A 365 24.75 -14.47 17.84
CA GLY A 365 25.56 -15.36 18.69
C GLY A 365 26.08 -16.61 17.98
N ASP A 366 25.52 -16.94 16.80
CA ASP A 366 26.02 -18.04 15.97
C ASP A 366 27.34 -17.67 15.28
N THR A 367 28.06 -18.71 14.83
CA THR A 367 29.38 -18.58 14.18
C THR A 367 29.32 -17.94 12.78
N GLY A 368 28.13 -17.85 12.18
CA GLY A 368 27.94 -17.27 10.85
C GLY A 368 26.62 -17.68 10.22
N TRP A 369 26.37 -17.19 9.01
CA TRP A 369 25.15 -17.52 8.26
C TRP A 369 25.12 -18.99 7.83
N VAL A 370 23.94 -19.58 7.89
CA VAL A 370 23.66 -20.96 7.49
C VAL A 370 22.70 -20.95 6.31
N MET A 371 23.04 -21.69 5.25
CA MET A 371 22.11 -21.95 4.15
C MET A 371 21.07 -22.96 4.62
N LEU A 372 19.79 -22.62 4.43
CA LEU A 372 18.69 -23.50 4.80
C LEU A 372 18.54 -24.62 3.77
N ASP A 373 18.29 -25.84 4.24
CA ASP A 373 18.14 -27.03 3.41
C ASP A 373 16.78 -27.69 3.71
N ALA A 374 15.90 -27.67 2.70
CA ALA A 374 14.58 -28.28 2.74
C ALA A 374 14.55 -29.65 2.01
N GLY A 375 15.71 -30.27 1.82
CA GLY A 375 15.86 -31.56 1.16
C GLY A 375 15.47 -31.51 -0.31
N ALA A 376 14.33 -32.12 -0.66
CA ALA A 376 13.86 -32.21 -2.04
C ALA A 376 13.04 -30.99 -2.50
N LEU A 377 12.68 -30.08 -1.57
CA LEU A 377 11.93 -28.87 -1.90
C LEU A 377 12.84 -27.82 -2.59
N PRO A 378 12.28 -26.94 -3.43
CA PRO A 378 13.06 -26.02 -4.27
C PRO A 378 13.64 -24.80 -3.52
N LEU A 379 14.14 -25.00 -2.29
CA LEU A 379 14.73 -23.91 -1.47
C LEU A 379 16.13 -23.49 -1.94
N VAL A 380 16.73 -24.22 -2.88
CA VAL A 380 18.02 -23.88 -3.52
C VAL A 380 17.82 -22.97 -4.75
N GLY A 381 16.57 -22.69 -5.15
CA GLY A 381 16.25 -21.80 -6.26
C GLY A 381 16.16 -20.32 -5.85
N GLN A 382 15.64 -19.50 -6.77
CA GLN A 382 15.32 -18.11 -6.47
C GLN A 382 14.19 -18.02 -5.44
N ILE A 383 14.43 -17.28 -4.36
CA ILE A 383 13.44 -16.99 -3.32
C ILE A 383 13.07 -15.52 -3.43
N ASP A 384 11.81 -15.21 -3.69
CA ASP A 384 11.37 -13.84 -3.99
C ASP A 384 11.09 -13.01 -2.74
N GLN A 385 10.54 -13.66 -1.71
CA GLN A 385 10.09 -13.04 -0.46
C GLN A 385 10.17 -14.03 0.69
N VAL A 386 10.30 -13.52 1.91
CA VAL A 386 10.27 -14.31 3.14
C VAL A 386 9.40 -13.63 4.19
N CYS A 387 8.63 -14.40 4.96
CA CYS A 387 7.88 -13.88 6.11
C CYS A 387 8.03 -14.84 7.29
N ILE A 388 8.16 -14.29 8.50
CA ILE A 388 8.25 -15.06 9.75
C ILE A 388 6.99 -14.81 10.59
N ASP A 389 6.26 -15.87 10.93
CA ASP A 389 5.15 -15.84 11.88
C ASP A 389 5.45 -16.79 13.04
N LYS A 390 6.07 -16.24 14.10
CA LYS A 390 6.47 -16.95 15.33
C LYS A 390 7.33 -18.19 15.05
N ASP A 391 6.68 -19.35 14.95
CA ASP A 391 7.29 -20.67 14.77
C ASP A 391 7.39 -21.05 13.29
N HIS A 392 6.76 -20.30 12.38
CA HIS A 392 6.77 -20.58 10.95
C HIS A 392 7.62 -19.58 10.17
N ILE A 393 8.35 -20.07 9.16
CA ILE A 393 9.01 -19.25 8.15
C ILE A 393 8.46 -19.64 6.78
N TYR A 394 7.95 -18.66 6.05
CA TYR A 394 7.38 -18.84 4.73
C TYR A 394 8.33 -18.29 3.68
N PHE A 395 8.63 -19.09 2.65
CA PHE A 395 9.48 -18.71 1.53
C PHE A 395 8.68 -18.72 0.24
N ALA A 396 8.57 -17.56 -0.42
CA ALA A 396 7.95 -17.45 -1.72
C ALA A 396 8.88 -17.98 -2.81
N VAL A 397 8.39 -18.95 -3.58
CA VAL A 397 9.09 -19.58 -4.70
C VAL A 397 8.18 -19.59 -5.92
N GLU A 398 8.73 -19.87 -7.11
CA GLU A 398 7.99 -19.83 -8.38
C GLU A 398 6.69 -20.67 -8.36
N GLU A 399 6.70 -21.84 -7.70
CA GLU A 399 5.56 -22.77 -7.67
C GLU A 399 4.56 -22.53 -6.53
N GLY A 400 4.86 -21.62 -5.59
CA GLY A 400 4.03 -21.38 -4.41
C GLY A 400 4.82 -20.91 -3.20
N VAL A 401 4.53 -21.49 -2.02
CA VAL A 401 5.18 -21.11 -0.76
C VAL A 401 5.66 -22.34 -0.01
N ILE A 402 6.95 -22.36 0.34
CA ILE A 402 7.50 -23.34 1.27
C ILE A 402 7.21 -22.86 2.70
N ASP A 403 6.66 -23.72 3.55
CA ASP A 403 6.42 -23.48 4.97
C ASP A 403 7.42 -24.30 5.79
N TYR A 404 8.20 -23.63 6.64
CA TYR A 404 9.07 -24.25 7.63
C TYR A 404 8.53 -24.04 9.03
N ASP A 405 8.03 -25.11 9.64
CA ASP A 405 7.69 -25.17 11.05
C ASP A 405 8.97 -25.43 11.87
N ARG A 406 9.46 -24.38 12.52
CA ARG A 406 10.66 -24.40 13.37
C ARG A 406 10.47 -25.21 14.63
N SER A 407 9.23 -25.34 15.12
CA SER A 407 8.93 -26.07 16.35
C SER A 407 8.97 -27.58 16.15
N LEU A 408 8.55 -28.02 14.96
CA LEU A 408 8.55 -29.44 14.56
C LEU A 408 9.75 -29.81 13.66
N GLU A 409 10.58 -28.83 13.30
CA GLU A 409 11.64 -28.94 12.29
C GLU A 409 11.13 -29.57 10.98
N LYS A 410 9.91 -29.19 10.58
CA LYS A 410 9.20 -29.81 9.46
C LYS A 410 9.02 -28.82 8.32
N TRP A 411 9.26 -29.30 7.11
CA TRP A 411 9.02 -28.57 5.88
C TRP A 411 7.74 -29.04 5.20
N ASP A 412 6.98 -28.12 4.65
CA ASP A 412 5.81 -28.37 3.81
C ASP A 412 5.77 -27.40 2.62
N MET A 413 4.94 -27.69 1.62
CA MET A 413 4.81 -26.88 0.41
C MET A 413 3.34 -26.58 0.10
N HIS A 414 3.03 -25.30 -0.01
CA HIS A 414 1.73 -24.80 -0.43
C HIS A 414 1.79 -24.37 -1.91
N TYR A 415 1.47 -25.31 -2.80
CA TYR A 415 1.39 -25.04 -4.24
C TYR A 415 0.17 -24.17 -4.61
N PHE A 416 0.33 -23.32 -5.62
CA PHE A 416 -0.78 -22.51 -6.16
C PHE A 416 -1.92 -23.36 -6.76
N PHE A 417 -1.60 -24.51 -7.37
CA PHE A 417 -2.51 -25.24 -8.27
C PHE A 417 -3.28 -26.38 -7.62
N THR A 418 -2.95 -26.79 -6.39
CA THR A 418 -3.44 -28.06 -5.84
C THR A 418 -4.91 -28.02 -5.44
N ASN A 419 -5.60 -26.87 -5.46
CA ASN A 419 -6.98 -26.74 -4.99
C ASN A 419 -7.85 -25.73 -5.78
N ILE A 420 -7.50 -25.33 -7.01
CA ILE A 420 -8.33 -24.42 -7.83
C ILE A 420 -8.65 -25.07 -9.20
N PRO A 421 -9.90 -25.51 -9.44
CA PRO A 421 -10.28 -26.22 -10.66
C PRO A 421 -10.28 -25.39 -11.96
N GLU A 422 -10.06 -24.07 -11.91
CA GLU A 422 -10.50 -23.18 -13.01
C GLU A 422 -9.43 -22.29 -13.64
N THR A 423 -8.22 -22.19 -13.08
CA THR A 423 -7.20 -21.32 -13.70
C THR A 423 -6.41 -22.10 -14.74
N GLY A 424 -6.92 -22.14 -15.98
CA GLY A 424 -6.18 -22.58 -17.17
C GLY A 424 -4.97 -21.70 -17.54
N SER A 425 -4.42 -20.94 -16.59
CA SER A 425 -3.16 -20.20 -16.77
C SER A 425 -2.00 -21.16 -16.61
N ARG A 426 -1.20 -21.32 -17.67
CA ARG A 426 -0.03 -22.20 -17.68
C ARG A 426 1.13 -21.70 -16.81
N ASN A 427 1.10 -20.44 -16.36
CA ASN A 427 2.14 -19.85 -15.52
C ASN A 427 1.59 -19.41 -14.15
N PRO A 428 2.28 -19.73 -13.05
CA PRO A 428 1.96 -19.21 -11.72
C PRO A 428 2.17 -17.69 -11.67
N PRO A 429 1.39 -16.96 -10.87
CA PRO A 429 1.59 -15.52 -10.68
C PRO A 429 2.86 -15.25 -9.87
N CYS A 430 3.56 -14.16 -10.16
CA CYS A 430 4.74 -13.78 -9.39
C CYS A 430 4.33 -13.29 -8.00
N ILE A 431 4.91 -13.86 -6.95
CA ILE A 431 4.72 -13.39 -5.57
C ILE A 431 5.58 -12.15 -5.37
N ARG A 432 4.94 -11.06 -4.95
CA ARG A 432 5.60 -9.76 -4.71
C ARG A 432 5.66 -9.39 -3.25
N ALA A 433 4.75 -9.94 -2.45
CA ALA A 433 4.64 -9.70 -1.02
C ALA A 433 4.02 -10.89 -0.32
N ILE A 434 4.46 -11.16 0.90
CA ILE A 434 3.96 -12.26 1.72
C ILE A 434 3.79 -11.76 3.15
N ALA A 435 2.63 -12.06 3.74
CA ALA A 435 2.36 -11.71 5.13
C ALA A 435 1.56 -12.83 5.79
N ALA A 436 1.94 -13.20 7.01
CA ALA A 436 1.32 -14.29 7.74
C ALA A 436 0.80 -13.82 9.09
N ASP A 437 -0.38 -14.32 9.46
CA ASP A 437 -0.90 -14.28 10.81
C ASP A 437 -1.16 -15.72 11.31
N ARG A 438 -1.58 -15.86 12.56
CA ARG A 438 -1.87 -17.16 13.19
C ARG A 438 -2.82 -18.06 12.38
N PHE A 439 -3.71 -17.49 11.59
CA PHE A 439 -4.80 -18.18 10.90
C PHE A 439 -4.65 -18.18 9.38
N ASN A 440 -3.94 -17.21 8.82
CA ASN A 440 -3.89 -16.99 7.38
C ASN A 440 -2.47 -16.69 6.89
N LEU A 441 -2.22 -17.10 5.67
CA LEU A 441 -1.10 -16.65 4.87
C LEU A 441 -1.64 -15.86 3.68
N TRP A 442 -1.17 -14.63 3.51
CA TRP A 442 -1.55 -13.71 2.45
C TRP A 442 -0.42 -13.54 1.47
N LEU A 443 -0.72 -13.62 0.19
CA LEU A 443 0.20 -13.36 -0.91
C LEU A 443 -0.32 -12.23 -1.76
N GLY A 444 0.52 -11.24 -1.95
CA GLY A 444 0.36 -10.19 -2.96
C GLY A 444 1.04 -10.66 -4.23
N THR A 445 0.32 -10.66 -5.34
CA THR A 445 0.86 -11.10 -6.63
C THR A 445 0.68 -10.03 -7.70
N ASP A 446 1.25 -10.26 -8.88
CA ASP A 446 0.95 -9.48 -10.09
C ASP A 446 -0.47 -9.72 -10.66
N ASN A 447 -1.23 -10.63 -10.03
CA ASN A 447 -2.55 -11.06 -10.46
C ASN A 447 -3.52 -11.28 -9.29
N GLY A 448 -3.58 -10.29 -8.39
CA GLY A 448 -4.49 -10.22 -7.26
C GLY A 448 -3.87 -10.68 -5.95
N ILE A 449 -4.75 -10.85 -4.96
CA ILE A 449 -4.39 -11.29 -3.62
C ILE A 449 -4.80 -12.75 -3.47
N TRP A 450 -3.96 -13.52 -2.80
CA TRP A 450 -4.26 -14.90 -2.42
C TRP A 450 -4.22 -15.04 -0.91
N ARG A 451 -5.18 -15.77 -0.35
CA ARG A 451 -5.23 -16.08 1.08
C ARG A 451 -5.36 -17.57 1.29
N LEU A 452 -4.39 -18.17 1.95
CA LEU A 452 -4.50 -19.52 2.47
C LEU A 452 -5.03 -19.46 3.90
N ASN A 453 -6.15 -20.14 4.15
CA ASN A 453 -6.56 -20.42 5.52
C ASN A 453 -5.73 -21.59 6.05
N LYS A 454 -4.81 -21.34 7.00
CA LYS A 454 -3.86 -22.33 7.52
C LYS A 454 -4.55 -23.56 8.13
N LYS A 455 -5.70 -23.37 8.78
CA LYS A 455 -6.46 -24.47 9.42
C LYS A 455 -7.16 -25.38 8.40
N ARG A 456 -7.74 -24.80 7.34
CA ARG A 456 -8.52 -25.55 6.35
C ARG A 456 -7.68 -26.00 5.15
N GLY A 457 -6.49 -25.43 4.95
CA GLY A 457 -5.67 -25.68 3.76
C GLY A 457 -6.30 -25.13 2.47
N LEU A 458 -7.19 -24.15 2.57
CA LEU A 458 -7.98 -23.62 1.44
C LEU A 458 -7.50 -22.24 1.01
N TRP A 459 -7.20 -22.12 -0.28
CA TRP A 459 -6.88 -20.86 -0.93
C TRP A 459 -8.13 -20.10 -1.34
N HIS A 460 -8.09 -18.78 -1.17
CA HIS A 460 -9.09 -17.84 -1.65
C HIS A 460 -8.37 -16.76 -2.47
N LYS A 461 -8.91 -16.44 -3.65
CA LYS A 461 -8.34 -15.42 -4.53
C LYS A 461 -9.25 -14.19 -4.58
N TYR A 462 -8.64 -13.02 -4.42
CA TYR A 462 -9.28 -11.72 -4.56
C TYR A 462 -8.76 -11.02 -5.81
N LEU A 463 -9.68 -10.54 -6.65
CA LEU A 463 -9.38 -9.75 -7.84
C LEU A 463 -10.19 -8.47 -7.84
N PRO A 464 -9.72 -7.39 -8.49
CA PRO A 464 -10.51 -6.18 -8.69
C PRO A 464 -11.94 -6.46 -9.23
N LEU A 465 -12.92 -5.63 -8.85
CA LEU A 465 -14.33 -5.64 -9.31
C LEU A 465 -14.42 -5.63 -10.85
N PRO A 466 -15.49 -6.20 -11.43
CA PRO A 466 -15.36 -7.29 -12.37
C PRO A 466 -15.07 -6.87 -13.82
N ALA A 467 -14.24 -7.68 -14.49
CA ALA A 467 -14.50 -8.09 -15.86
C ALA A 467 -15.63 -9.15 -15.87
N GLN A 468 -16.88 -8.71 -15.92
CA GLN A 468 -18.11 -9.37 -16.44
C GLN A 468 -18.48 -10.84 -16.09
N ASN A 469 -17.68 -11.66 -15.41
CA ASN A 469 -17.96 -13.10 -15.24
C ASN A 469 -18.39 -13.48 -13.81
N LYS A 470 -19.67 -13.85 -13.67
CA LYS A 470 -20.31 -14.37 -12.44
C LYS A 470 -19.98 -15.83 -12.10
N SER A 471 -19.02 -16.45 -12.77
CA SER A 471 -18.72 -17.87 -12.63
C SER A 471 -17.24 -18.05 -12.37
N SER A 472 -16.82 -18.00 -11.12
CA SER A 472 -15.62 -18.70 -10.61
C SER A 472 -15.44 -18.37 -9.13
N LEU A 473 -14.66 -19.19 -8.43
CA LEU A 473 -14.18 -19.16 -7.03
C LEU A 473 -13.44 -17.86 -6.60
N VAL A 474 -13.68 -16.75 -7.30
CA VAL A 474 -12.96 -15.49 -7.19
C VAL A 474 -13.89 -14.46 -6.55
N SER A 475 -13.51 -13.94 -5.40
CA SER A 475 -14.19 -12.79 -4.79
C SER A 475 -13.71 -11.50 -5.45
N SER A 476 -14.65 -10.73 -6.00
CA SER A 476 -14.38 -9.41 -6.60
C SER A 476 -14.29 -8.31 -5.54
N VAL A 477 -13.31 -7.40 -5.65
CA VAL A 477 -12.96 -6.43 -4.60
C VAL A 477 -12.67 -5.03 -5.16
N THR A 478 -12.87 -3.94 -4.41
CA THR A 478 -12.62 -2.55 -4.88
C THR A 478 -11.12 -2.18 -4.95
N LEU A 479 -10.26 -3.14 -5.32
CA LEU A 479 -8.83 -2.88 -5.51
C LEU A 479 -8.61 -1.99 -6.75
N PRO A 480 -7.74 -0.97 -6.66
CA PRO A 480 -7.47 -0.08 -7.79
C PRO A 480 -6.50 -0.69 -8.82
N ASP A 481 -5.70 -1.70 -8.43
CA ASP A 481 -4.83 -2.47 -9.33
C ASP A 481 -4.83 -3.95 -8.93
N LYS A 482 -4.53 -4.84 -9.89
CA LYS A 482 -4.35 -6.28 -9.63
C LYS A 482 -2.96 -6.60 -9.07
N THR A 483 -1.99 -5.73 -9.28
CA THR A 483 -0.60 -5.88 -8.86
C THR A 483 -0.47 -5.38 -7.44
N ILE A 484 -0.14 -6.28 -6.53
CA ILE A 484 0.08 -5.96 -5.13
C ILE A 484 1.58 -5.84 -4.91
N ASN A 485 2.03 -4.69 -4.43
CA ASN A 485 3.44 -4.43 -4.18
C ASN A 485 3.88 -4.83 -2.78
N ASP A 486 3.01 -4.64 -1.78
CA ASP A 486 3.31 -4.94 -0.39
C ASP A 486 2.03 -5.19 0.43
N ILE A 487 2.16 -5.85 1.57
CA ILE A 487 1.06 -6.22 2.48
C ILE A 487 1.45 -5.94 3.94
N ALA A 488 0.59 -5.20 4.66
CA ALA A 488 0.73 -5.02 6.10
C ALA A 488 -0.51 -5.52 6.86
N ILE A 489 -0.29 -6.38 7.87
CA ILE A 489 -1.35 -6.91 8.73
C ILE A 489 -1.62 -5.94 9.90
N ASP A 490 -2.89 -5.65 10.15
CA ASP A 490 -3.35 -4.72 11.17
C ASP A 490 -4.57 -5.28 11.93
N GLY A 491 -4.33 -6.30 12.75
CA GLY A 491 -5.39 -6.95 13.52
C GLY A 491 -6.46 -7.55 12.61
N ASN A 492 -7.66 -6.96 12.61
CA ASN A 492 -8.76 -7.40 11.74
C ASN A 492 -8.71 -6.77 10.34
N TYR A 493 -7.80 -5.82 10.11
CA TYR A 493 -7.57 -5.18 8.83
C TYR A 493 -6.28 -5.68 8.19
N ILE A 494 -6.23 -5.61 6.87
CA ILE A 494 -4.99 -5.79 6.10
C ILE A 494 -4.89 -4.66 5.09
N TRP A 495 -3.68 -4.16 4.90
CA TRP A 495 -3.39 -3.09 3.96
C TRP A 495 -2.63 -3.67 2.77
N PHE A 496 -3.04 -3.27 1.56
CA PHE A 496 -2.44 -3.70 0.30
C PHE A 496 -1.91 -2.48 -0.46
N ALA A 497 -0.60 -2.44 -0.72
CA ALA A 497 0.01 -1.40 -1.56
C ALA A 497 -0.13 -1.76 -3.04
N THR A 498 -0.45 -0.76 -3.85
CA THR A 498 -0.61 -0.91 -5.30
C THR A 498 -0.02 0.28 -6.05
N LYS A 499 -0.05 0.23 -7.39
CA LYS A 499 0.32 1.35 -8.25
C LYS A 499 -0.58 2.59 -8.11
N PHE A 500 -1.83 2.41 -7.69
CA PHE A 500 -2.85 3.46 -7.70
C PHE A 500 -3.39 3.79 -6.32
N GLY A 501 -2.70 3.35 -5.27
CA GLY A 501 -2.99 3.68 -3.89
C GLY A 501 -2.81 2.50 -2.94
N VAL A 502 -3.33 2.65 -1.74
CA VAL A 502 -3.33 1.60 -0.72
C VAL A 502 -4.77 1.24 -0.37
N THR A 503 -5.07 -0.06 -0.31
CA THR A 503 -6.40 -0.57 0.07
C THR A 503 -6.36 -1.23 1.44
N ARG A 504 -7.14 -0.74 2.40
CA ARG A 504 -7.40 -1.37 3.70
C ARG A 504 -8.60 -2.30 3.58
N PHE A 505 -8.47 -3.54 4.01
CA PHE A 505 -9.51 -4.56 3.92
C PHE A 505 -9.87 -5.12 5.29
N TYR A 506 -11.14 -5.04 5.66
CA TYR A 506 -11.73 -5.68 6.84
C TYR A 506 -12.04 -7.15 6.58
N TRP A 507 -11.00 -7.98 6.68
CA TRP A 507 -11.09 -9.38 6.29
C TRP A 507 -11.76 -10.27 7.35
N ASN A 508 -11.67 -9.90 8.62
CA ASN A 508 -12.13 -10.71 9.77
C ASN A 508 -13.31 -10.06 10.48
N ASP A 509 -14.45 -9.95 9.79
CA ASP A 509 -15.70 -9.53 10.43
C ASP A 509 -16.29 -10.70 11.25
N PRO A 510 -16.43 -10.55 12.59
CA PRO A 510 -17.05 -11.57 13.44
C PRO A 510 -18.51 -11.87 13.09
N ASN A 511 -19.22 -10.92 12.48
CA ASN A 511 -20.61 -11.07 12.06
C ASN A 511 -20.74 -11.76 10.70
N ARG A 512 -19.64 -11.97 9.98
CA ARG A 512 -19.67 -12.62 8.67
C ARG A 512 -19.91 -14.12 8.87
N THR A 513 -21.09 -14.56 8.46
CA THR A 513 -21.43 -15.99 8.40
C THR A 513 -20.65 -16.61 7.26
N TRP A 514 -19.65 -17.44 7.60
CA TRP A 514 -18.73 -18.07 6.66
C TRP A 514 -19.37 -19.19 5.88
#